data_AF-A0A8K0L909-F1
#
_entry.id   AF-A0A8K0L909-F1
#
_cell.length_a   1.000
_cell.length_b   1.000
_cell.length_c   1.000
_cell.angle_alpha   90.00
_cell.angle_beta   90.00
_cell.angle_gamma   90.00
#
_symmetry.space_group_name_H-M   'P 1'
#
loop_
_entity.id
_entity.type
_entity.pdbx_description
1 polymer ?
#
loop_
_entity_poly.entity_id
_entity_poly.type
_entity_poly.pdbx_seq_one_letter_code
_entity_poly.pdbx_strand_id
1 'polypeptide(L)'
;MSSKLTDAERNRLKQQRSRARRKEYLTDLEDRLRTYERQGVQATIEVQSAARHVVAENQALRKLLAQYGADTTEIETFVKSQLEATKSTIHPKYISDSGSPKQAPGGKQLVTAAPSPTRHSLPASTGAQNPETNIELAEIAIDTGSRNGVYSDHISCEEAAQVIASMRGAANASEIFPELGCSQTQRCMVKSSIVFELS
;
A
#
# COMPACT_ATOMS: atom_id res chain seq x y z
N MET A 1 49.40 -12.18 -29.70
CA MET A 1 49.11 -10.85 -30.29
C MET A 1 47.62 -10.58 -30.16
N SER A 2 47.23 -9.55 -29.42
CA SER A 2 45.80 -9.23 -29.21
C SER A 2 45.30 -8.41 -30.40
N SER A 3 44.47 -9.00 -31.27
CA SER A 3 43.86 -8.28 -32.39
C SER A 3 42.90 -7.24 -31.84
N LYS A 4 43.11 -5.96 -32.16
CA LYS A 4 42.19 -4.90 -31.77
C LYS A 4 40.84 -5.14 -32.45
N LEU A 5 39.78 -5.19 -31.65
CA LEU A 5 38.40 -5.29 -32.15
C LEU A 5 38.11 -4.16 -33.14
N THR A 6 37.42 -4.49 -34.22
CA THR A 6 36.88 -3.54 -35.19
C THR A 6 35.82 -2.66 -34.54
N ASP A 7 35.56 -1.47 -35.10
CA ASP A 7 34.56 -0.57 -34.51
C ASP A 7 33.13 -1.14 -34.57
N ALA A 8 32.83 -1.99 -35.56
CA ALA A 8 31.58 -2.74 -35.63
C ALA A 8 31.43 -3.74 -34.48
N GLU A 9 32.49 -4.48 -34.12
CA GLU A 9 32.49 -5.39 -32.98
C GLU A 9 32.36 -4.63 -31.66
N ARG A 10 33.05 -3.48 -31.52
CA ARG A 10 32.92 -2.61 -30.35
C ARG A 10 31.49 -2.09 -30.19
N ASN A 11 30.83 -1.69 -31.28
CA ASN A 11 29.44 -1.22 -31.26
C ASN A 11 28.49 -2.36 -30.82
N ARG A 12 28.64 -3.56 -31.39
CA ARG A 12 27.85 -4.75 -30.98
C ARG A 12 27.99 -5.04 -29.49
N LEU A 13 29.22 -5.01 -28.95
CA LEU A 13 29.47 -5.23 -27.53
C LEU A 13 28.86 -4.14 -26.66
N LYS A 14 28.95 -2.87 -27.07
CA LYS A 14 28.28 -1.75 -26.37
C LYS A 14 26.77 -1.95 -26.34
N GLN A 15 26.18 -2.32 -27.47
CA GLN A 15 24.75 -2.57 -27.58
C GLN A 15 24.33 -3.76 -26.71
N GLN A 16 25.10 -4.85 -26.73
CA GLN A 16 24.84 -6.02 -25.89
C GLN A 16 24.90 -5.66 -24.40
N ARG A 17 25.91 -4.90 -23.97
CA ARG A 17 26.02 -4.44 -22.58
C ARG A 17 24.88 -3.50 -22.18
N SER A 18 24.47 -2.60 -23.08
CA SER A 18 23.32 -1.72 -22.82
C SER A 18 22.03 -2.51 -22.66
N ARG A 19 21.79 -3.48 -23.55
CA ARG A 19 20.63 -4.39 -23.48
C ARG A 19 20.67 -5.24 -22.21
N ALA A 20 21.84 -5.76 -21.81
CA ALA A 20 22.01 -6.53 -20.58
C ALA A 20 21.67 -5.70 -19.34
N ARG A 21 22.24 -4.49 -19.20
CA ARG A 21 21.92 -3.58 -18.10
C ARG A 21 20.44 -3.20 -18.04
N ARG A 22 19.82 -2.94 -19.19
CA ARG A 22 18.38 -2.64 -19.26
C ARG A 22 17.55 -3.83 -18.79
N LYS A 23 17.92 -5.05 -19.20
CA LYS A 23 17.26 -6.29 -18.75
C LYS A 23 17.39 -6.47 -17.24
N GLU A 24 18.59 -6.29 -16.70
CA GLU A 24 18.84 -6.36 -15.25
C GLU A 24 18.01 -5.34 -14.48
N TYR A 25 17.96 -4.09 -14.95
CA TYR A 25 17.16 -3.04 -14.32
C TYR A 25 15.65 -3.33 -14.35
N LEU A 26 15.12 -3.80 -15.49
CA LEU A 26 13.71 -4.20 -15.58
C LEU A 26 13.39 -5.35 -14.63
N THR A 27 14.29 -6.34 -14.55
CA THR A 27 14.11 -7.49 -13.65
C THR A 27 14.10 -7.04 -12.18
N ASP A 28 15.02 -6.16 -11.78
CA ASP A 28 15.06 -5.60 -10.42
C ASP A 28 13.78 -4.81 -10.09
N LEU A 29 13.25 -4.03 -11.04
CA LEU A 29 11.97 -3.33 -10.85
C LEU A 29 10.79 -4.29 -10.68
N GLU A 30 10.72 -5.34 -11.51
CA GLU A 30 9.69 -6.38 -11.42
C GLU A 30 9.77 -7.11 -10.06
N ASP A 31 10.97 -7.41 -9.57
CA ASP A 31 11.17 -8.07 -8.28
C ASP A 31 10.79 -7.18 -7.09
N ARG A 32 11.10 -5.89 -7.16
CA ARG A 32 10.66 -4.91 -6.15
C ARG A 32 9.15 -4.76 -6.15
N LEU A 33 8.52 -4.68 -7.32
CA LEU A 33 7.06 -4.58 -7.43
C LEU A 33 6.38 -5.80 -6.79
N ARG A 34 6.82 -7.03 -7.15
CA ARG A 34 6.32 -8.27 -6.55
C ARG A 34 6.52 -8.33 -5.04
N THR A 35 7.57 -7.69 -4.53
CA THR A 35 7.83 -7.62 -3.10
C THR A 35 6.85 -6.69 -2.41
N TYR A 36 6.60 -5.50 -2.97
CA TYR A 36 5.61 -4.57 -2.42
C TYR A 36 4.18 -5.10 -2.52
N GLU A 37 3.81 -5.77 -3.61
CA GLU A 37 2.51 -6.44 -3.75
C GLU A 37 2.30 -7.48 -2.65
N ARG A 38 3.28 -8.38 -2.44
CA ARG A 38 3.24 -9.38 -1.37
C ARG A 38 3.16 -8.74 0.01
N GLN A 39 3.94 -7.69 0.26
CA GLN A 39 3.93 -6.98 1.54
C GLN A 39 2.60 -6.27 1.80
N GLY A 40 1.98 -5.66 0.79
CA GLY A 40 0.66 -5.02 0.91
C GLY A 40 -0.45 -6.02 1.25
N VAL A 41 -0.43 -7.19 0.60
CA VAL A 41 -1.35 -8.30 0.92
C VAL A 41 -1.11 -8.81 2.34
N GLN A 42 0.15 -9.05 2.72
CA GLN A 42 0.49 -9.56 4.05
C GLN A 42 0.07 -8.60 5.16
N ALA A 43 0.34 -7.29 5.00
CA ALA A 43 -0.09 -6.27 5.94
C ALA A 43 -1.62 -6.25 6.11
N THR A 44 -2.37 -6.41 5.01
CA THR A 44 -3.84 -6.46 5.05
C THR A 44 -4.33 -7.70 5.80
N ILE A 45 -3.73 -8.87 5.56
CA ILE A 45 -4.07 -10.11 6.26
C ILE A 45 -3.83 -9.98 7.77
N GLU A 46 -2.71 -9.37 8.18
CA GLU A 46 -2.37 -9.16 9.58
C GLU A 46 -3.40 -8.27 10.27
N VAL A 47 -3.74 -7.11 9.68
CA VAL A 47 -4.76 -6.20 10.21
C VAL A 47 -6.13 -6.89 10.31
N GLN A 48 -6.53 -7.64 9.28
CA GLN A 48 -7.79 -8.38 9.31
C GLN A 48 -7.81 -9.47 10.38
N SER A 49 -6.69 -10.19 10.57
CA SER A 49 -6.58 -11.21 11.61
C SER A 49 -6.67 -10.62 13.01
N ALA A 50 -6.02 -9.47 13.24
CA ALA A 50 -6.11 -8.72 14.49
C ALA A 50 -7.53 -8.21 14.72
N ALA A 51 -8.19 -7.67 13.70
CA ALA A 51 -9.58 -7.23 13.78
C ALA A 51 -10.53 -8.37 14.18
N ARG A 52 -10.39 -9.55 13.56
CA ARG A 52 -11.17 -10.76 13.94
C ARG A 52 -10.94 -11.15 15.40
N HIS A 53 -9.70 -11.11 15.87
CA HIS A 53 -9.38 -11.43 17.26
C HIS A 53 -10.03 -10.45 18.24
N VAL A 54 -9.91 -9.14 17.98
CA VAL A 54 -10.51 -8.09 18.80
C VAL A 54 -12.04 -8.19 18.82
N VAL A 55 -12.68 -8.52 17.69
CA VAL A 55 -14.13 -8.76 17.64
C VAL A 55 -14.51 -9.95 18.53
N ALA A 56 -13.80 -11.07 18.43
CA ALA A 56 -14.08 -12.26 19.23
C ALA A 56 -13.89 -11.99 20.74
N GLU A 57 -12.80 -11.31 21.11
CA GLU A 57 -12.53 -10.90 22.49
C GLU A 57 -13.62 -9.96 23.01
N ASN A 58 -13.98 -8.93 22.25
CA ASN A 58 -15.04 -7.99 22.62
C ASN A 58 -16.39 -8.68 22.78
N GLN A 59 -16.72 -9.67 21.95
CA GLN A 59 -17.94 -10.47 22.12
C GLN A 59 -17.89 -11.29 23.40
N ALA A 60 -16.76 -11.92 23.73
CA ALA A 60 -16.60 -12.67 24.97
C ALA A 60 -16.73 -11.77 26.20
N LEU A 61 -16.09 -10.59 26.18
CA LEU A 61 -16.18 -9.60 27.26
C LEU A 61 -17.62 -9.08 27.43
N ARG A 62 -18.32 -8.75 26.33
CA ARG A 62 -19.73 -8.34 26.39
C ARG A 62 -20.62 -9.43 27.00
N LYS A 63 -20.40 -10.70 26.64
CA LYS A 63 -21.12 -11.83 27.25
C LYS A 63 -20.82 -11.96 28.74
N LEU A 64 -19.56 -11.81 29.14
CA LEU A 64 -19.17 -11.86 30.55
C LEU A 64 -19.85 -10.73 31.34
N LEU A 65 -19.79 -9.49 30.85
CA LEU A 65 -20.44 -8.35 31.50
C LEU A 65 -21.96 -8.53 31.64
N ALA A 66 -22.62 -9.10 30.63
CA ALA A 66 -24.03 -9.44 30.70
C ALA A 66 -24.32 -10.46 31.83
N GLN A 67 -23.44 -11.43 32.07
CA GLN A 67 -23.57 -12.36 33.21
C GLN A 67 -23.46 -11.66 34.57
N TYR A 68 -22.71 -10.56 34.66
CA TYR A 68 -22.59 -9.74 35.86
C TYR A 68 -23.71 -8.70 36.01
N GLY A 69 -24.74 -8.73 35.16
CA GLY A 69 -25.91 -7.87 35.26
C GLY A 69 -25.76 -6.51 34.59
N ALA A 70 -24.71 -6.29 33.79
CA ALA A 70 -24.64 -5.11 32.94
C ALA A 70 -25.59 -5.25 31.76
N ASP A 71 -26.41 -4.22 31.50
CA ASP A 71 -27.33 -4.26 30.37
C ASP A 71 -26.59 -4.11 29.03
N THR A 72 -27.01 -4.90 28.05
CA THR A 72 -26.37 -4.92 26.73
C THR A 72 -26.49 -3.59 25.99
N THR A 73 -27.58 -2.85 26.21
CA THR A 73 -27.81 -1.55 25.57
C THR A 73 -26.98 -0.44 26.21
N GLU A 74 -26.76 -0.50 27.53
CA GLU A 74 -25.83 0.39 28.24
C GLU A 74 -24.39 0.20 27.75
N ILE A 75 -23.97 -1.06 27.57
CA ILE A 75 -22.64 -1.37 27.02
C ILE A 75 -22.50 -0.82 25.59
N GLU A 76 -23.53 -0.99 24.74
CA GLU A 76 -23.50 -0.53 23.36
C GLU A 76 -23.46 0.99 23.23
N THR A 77 -24.31 1.69 24.00
CA THR A 77 -24.34 3.16 24.03
C THR A 77 -23.01 3.72 24.54
N PHE A 78 -22.43 3.12 25.57
CA PHE A 78 -21.11 3.50 26.07
C PHE A 78 -20.02 3.33 25.02
N VAL A 79 -19.92 2.15 24.39
CA VAL A 79 -18.91 1.88 23.33
C VAL A 79 -19.09 2.85 22.16
N LYS A 80 -20.33 3.10 21.72
CA LYS A 80 -20.63 4.04 20.64
C LYS A 80 -20.17 5.46 20.99
N SER A 81 -20.43 5.93 22.21
CA SER A 81 -19.98 7.25 22.68
C SER A 81 -18.44 7.39 22.62
N GLN A 82 -17.70 6.33 22.96
CA GLN A 82 -16.24 6.33 22.92
C GLN A 82 -15.69 6.27 21.49
N LEU A 83 -16.36 5.54 20.58
CA LEU A 83 -16.00 5.52 19.17
C LEU A 83 -16.18 6.90 18.52
N GLU A 84 -17.23 7.64 18.87
CA GLU A 84 -17.42 9.02 18.38
C GLU A 84 -16.39 10.00 18.96
N ALA A 85 -15.97 9.81 20.21
CA ALA A 85 -14.91 10.61 20.82
C ALA A 85 -13.53 10.41 20.14
N THR A 86 -13.22 9.18 19.72
CA THR A 86 -11.94 8.87 19.06
C THR A 86 -11.86 9.34 17.61
N LYS A 87 -12.97 9.36 16.87
CA LYS A 87 -13.05 9.92 15.50
C LYS A 87 -12.64 11.39 15.43
N SER A 88 -12.88 12.15 16.50
CA SER A 88 -12.52 13.58 16.58
C SER A 88 -11.02 13.86 16.77
N THR A 89 -10.20 12.84 17.04
CA THR A 89 -8.76 13.00 17.36
C THR A 89 -7.83 12.58 16.20
N ILE A 90 -8.33 11.87 15.18
CA ILE A 90 -7.52 11.44 14.02
C ILE A 90 -7.49 12.55 12.97
N HIS A 91 -6.82 13.67 13.29
CA HIS A 91 -6.37 14.60 12.26
C HIS A 91 -5.00 14.10 11.75
N PRO A 92 -4.84 13.75 10.46
CA PRO A 92 -3.52 13.47 9.91
C PRO A 92 -2.73 14.78 10.05
N LYS A 93 -1.72 14.76 10.90
CA LYS A 93 -0.86 15.92 11.16
C LYS A 93 0.03 16.12 9.93
N TYR A 94 -0.54 16.75 8.89
CA TYR A 94 0.22 17.26 7.77
C TYR A 94 1.19 18.33 8.27
N ILE A 95 2.44 18.16 7.85
CA ILE A 95 3.58 19.03 8.11
C ILE A 95 3.29 20.39 7.47
N SER A 96 3.04 21.40 8.29
CA SER A 96 3.19 22.81 7.91
C SER A 96 4.37 23.36 8.68
N ASP A 97 5.53 23.24 8.04
CA ASP A 97 6.75 23.99 8.33
C ASP A 97 6.54 25.43 7.84
N SER A 98 6.43 26.38 8.77
CA SER A 98 6.81 27.78 8.58
C SER A 98 6.65 28.54 9.90
N GLY A 99 7.74 28.71 10.65
CA GLY A 99 7.74 29.54 11.85
C GLY A 99 9.04 29.45 12.66
N SER A 100 10.00 30.32 12.33
CA SER A 100 11.30 30.51 12.99
C SER A 100 11.24 30.69 14.53
N PRO A 101 12.35 30.37 15.23
CA PRO A 101 12.36 30.09 16.68
C PRO A 101 12.49 31.34 17.55
N LYS A 102 11.79 31.35 18.69
CA LYS A 102 12.07 32.26 19.81
C LYS A 102 12.30 31.50 21.12
N GLN A 103 13.56 31.54 21.54
CA GLN A 103 14.13 31.61 22.89
C GLN A 103 13.65 30.65 24.01
N ALA A 104 14.65 29.98 24.58
CA ALA A 104 14.65 29.26 25.86
C ALA A 104 14.45 30.22 27.06
N PRO A 105 14.13 29.69 28.26
CA PRO A 105 15.23 29.37 29.18
C PRO A 105 15.06 28.10 30.03
N GLY A 106 16.19 27.43 30.25
CA GLY A 106 16.68 26.87 31.53
C GLY A 106 15.81 25.92 32.36
N GLY A 107 16.19 24.63 32.40
CA GLY A 107 15.64 23.69 33.39
C GLY A 107 16.26 22.29 33.35
N LYS A 108 17.40 22.14 34.02
CA LYS A 108 17.94 20.95 34.72
C LYS A 108 17.78 19.53 34.12
N GLN A 109 18.95 19.00 33.79
CA GLN A 109 19.37 17.63 33.47
C GLN A 109 18.80 16.53 34.37
N LEU A 110 18.33 15.43 33.75
CA LEU A 110 18.48 14.09 34.32
C LEU A 110 18.69 13.06 33.20
N VAL A 111 19.88 12.48 33.23
CA VAL A 111 20.36 11.37 32.40
C VAL A 111 19.69 10.07 32.86
N THR A 112 19.10 9.32 31.93
CA THR A 112 19.01 7.86 32.00
C THR A 112 19.22 7.29 30.59
N ALA A 113 20.13 6.32 30.50
CA ALA A 113 20.57 5.69 29.27
C ALA A 113 19.82 4.38 29.04
N ALA A 114 19.36 4.14 27.81
CA ALA A 114 19.13 2.81 27.24
C ALA A 114 19.18 2.89 25.70
N PRO A 115 19.64 1.83 25.00
CA PRO A 115 20.28 1.97 23.69
C PRO A 115 19.27 1.89 22.52
N SER A 116 19.40 2.83 21.58
CA SER A 116 18.69 2.80 20.29
C SER A 116 19.45 1.97 19.25
N PRO A 117 18.75 1.27 18.34
CA PRO A 117 19.36 0.40 17.35
C PRO A 117 20.11 1.19 16.28
N THR A 118 21.28 0.67 15.94
CA THR A 118 22.26 1.18 14.98
C THR A 118 21.62 1.46 13.62
N ARG A 119 21.54 2.74 13.23
CA ARG A 119 21.39 3.13 11.83
C ARG A 119 22.68 2.76 11.11
N HIS A 120 22.60 1.83 10.16
CA HIS A 120 23.72 1.56 9.28
C HIS A 120 23.96 2.75 8.35
N SER A 121 25.07 3.43 8.61
CA SER A 121 25.66 4.47 7.78
C SER A 121 26.10 3.87 6.45
N LEU A 122 25.63 4.44 5.34
CA LEU A 122 26.20 4.21 4.01
C LEU A 122 27.66 4.69 3.99
N PRO A 123 28.62 3.94 3.41
CA PRO A 123 29.95 4.46 3.19
C PRO A 123 29.96 5.37 1.96
N ALA A 124 30.49 6.58 2.15
CA ALA A 124 30.96 7.43 1.08
C ALA A 124 32.26 6.85 0.49
N SER A 125 32.34 6.71 -0.83
CA SER A 125 33.63 6.81 -1.51
C SER A 125 33.47 7.18 -2.97
N THR A 126 34.10 8.32 -3.28
CA THR A 126 34.84 8.68 -4.48
C THR A 126 34.11 8.84 -5.81
N GLY A 127 34.34 10.01 -6.39
CA GLY A 127 33.69 10.50 -7.59
C GLY A 127 33.94 9.64 -8.82
N ALA A 128 32.89 9.45 -9.58
CA ALA A 128 32.97 9.21 -11.00
C ALA A 128 32.13 10.29 -11.67
N GLN A 129 32.82 11.08 -12.49
CA GLN A 129 32.32 12.18 -13.28
C GLN A 129 31.11 11.73 -14.12
N ASN A 130 30.08 12.57 -14.17
CA ASN A 130 29.06 12.51 -15.21
C ASN A 130 29.73 12.65 -16.58
N PRO A 131 29.28 11.87 -17.59
CA PRO A 131 29.22 12.40 -18.93
C PRO A 131 27.78 12.35 -19.44
N GLU A 132 27.35 13.52 -19.90
CA GLU A 132 26.13 13.82 -20.62
C GLU A 132 25.76 12.71 -21.61
N THR A 133 24.59 12.10 -21.43
CA THR A 133 23.99 11.25 -22.47
C THR A 133 22.94 12.07 -23.21
N ASN A 134 23.33 12.60 -24.36
CA ASN A 134 22.41 12.94 -25.44
C ASN A 134 21.61 11.67 -25.79
N ILE A 135 20.36 11.61 -25.36
CA ILE A 135 19.40 10.61 -25.82
C ILE A 135 18.82 11.17 -27.12
N GLU A 136 19.36 10.73 -28.25
CA GLU A 136 18.69 10.90 -29.54
C GLU A 136 17.49 9.95 -29.57
N LEU A 137 16.31 10.54 -29.43
CA LEU A 137 15.02 9.87 -29.35
C LEU A 137 14.67 9.30 -30.73
N ALA A 138 14.95 8.03 -30.96
CA ALA A 138 14.30 7.28 -32.04
C ALA A 138 13.02 6.65 -31.48
N GLU A 139 11.89 7.25 -31.87
CA GLU A 139 10.53 6.86 -31.51
C GLU A 139 10.23 5.46 -32.05
N ILE A 140 10.27 4.45 -31.16
CA ILE A 140 9.72 3.13 -31.46
C ILE A 140 8.29 3.17 -30.96
N ALA A 141 7.34 3.31 -31.89
CA ALA A 141 5.92 3.08 -31.65
C ALA A 141 5.72 1.62 -31.24
N ILE A 142 5.74 1.38 -29.93
CA ILE A 142 5.22 0.15 -29.34
C ILE A 142 3.72 0.38 -29.20
N ASP A 143 2.93 -0.43 -29.90
CA ASP A 143 1.49 -0.56 -29.73
C ASP A 143 1.20 -0.89 -28.26
N THR A 144 0.97 0.16 -27.47
CA THR A 144 0.54 0.08 -26.09
C THR A 144 -0.94 -0.24 -26.10
N GLY A 145 -1.24 -1.53 -26.24
CA GLY A 145 -2.44 -2.10 -25.64
C GLY A 145 -2.45 -1.80 -24.15
N SER A 146 -3.05 -0.66 -23.80
CA SER A 146 -3.59 -0.25 -22.50
C SER A 146 -2.97 -0.96 -21.28
N ARG A 147 -1.76 -0.56 -20.90
CA ARG A 147 -1.21 -0.79 -19.56
C ARG A 147 -0.87 0.54 -18.89
N ASN A 148 -1.82 1.46 -18.91
CA ASN A 148 -1.86 2.54 -17.93
C ASN A 148 -2.52 1.97 -16.68
N GLY A 149 -1.69 1.45 -15.77
CA GLY A 149 -2.07 1.19 -14.38
C GLY A 149 -2.33 2.50 -13.66
N VAL A 150 -3.38 3.21 -14.08
CA VAL A 150 -4.14 4.08 -13.19
C VAL A 150 -4.81 3.12 -12.24
N TYR A 151 -4.62 3.31 -10.93
CA TYR A 151 -5.44 2.67 -9.92
C TYR A 151 -6.89 3.01 -10.29
N SER A 152 -7.58 2.12 -10.99
CA SER A 152 -8.97 2.32 -11.35
C SER A 152 -9.70 2.24 -10.04
N ASP A 153 -10.17 3.38 -9.54
CA ASP A 153 -11.07 3.48 -8.39
C ASP A 153 -12.40 2.72 -8.62
N HIS A 154 -12.52 2.06 -9.78
CA HIS A 154 -13.65 1.29 -10.19
C HIS A 154 -13.25 -0.16 -10.50
N ILE A 155 -14.02 -1.09 -9.94
CA ILE A 155 -13.95 -2.53 -10.19
C ILE A 155 -15.23 -2.95 -10.92
N SER A 156 -15.17 -4.03 -11.73
CA SER A 156 -16.37 -4.48 -12.42
C SER A 156 -17.43 -4.93 -11.42
N CYS A 157 -18.71 -4.75 -11.74
CA CYS A 157 -19.80 -5.15 -10.86
C CYS A 157 -19.84 -6.66 -10.62
N GLU A 158 -19.37 -7.45 -11.60
CA GLU A 158 -19.20 -8.90 -11.48
C GLU A 158 -18.12 -9.25 -10.44
N GLU A 159 -16.94 -8.63 -10.53
CA GLU A 159 -15.86 -8.83 -9.56
C GLU A 159 -16.24 -8.32 -8.16
N ALA A 160 -16.92 -7.17 -8.06
CA ALA A 160 -17.42 -6.65 -6.79
C ALA A 160 -18.41 -7.61 -6.12
N ALA A 161 -19.38 -8.15 -6.89
CA ALA A 161 -20.35 -9.10 -6.38
C ALA A 161 -19.69 -10.40 -5.89
N GLN A 162 -18.64 -10.86 -6.59
CA GLN A 162 -17.91 -12.07 -6.22
C GLN A 162 -17.08 -11.90 -4.94
N VAL A 163 -16.46 -10.74 -4.76
CA VAL A 163 -15.75 -10.40 -3.52
C VAL A 163 -16.72 -10.31 -2.33
N ILE A 164 -17.84 -9.60 -2.50
CA ILE A 164 -18.85 -9.45 -1.43
C ILE A 164 -19.49 -10.81 -1.08
N ALA A 165 -19.79 -11.64 -2.07
CA ALA A 165 -20.29 -12.99 -1.83
C ALA A 165 -19.29 -13.83 -1.02
N SER A 166 -18.00 -13.72 -1.32
CA SER A 166 -16.93 -14.37 -0.55
C SER A 166 -16.81 -13.83 0.88
N MET A 167 -17.09 -12.55 1.11
CA MET A 167 -17.05 -11.94 2.45
C MET A 167 -18.26 -12.33 3.30
N ARG A 168 -19.46 -12.40 2.70
CA ARG A 168 -20.71 -12.75 3.38
C ARG A 168 -20.97 -14.25 3.48
N GLY A 169 -20.18 -15.09 2.80
CA GLY A 169 -20.38 -16.53 2.73
C GLY A 169 -21.60 -16.94 1.90
N ALA A 170 -22.01 -16.10 0.94
CA ALA A 170 -23.14 -16.39 0.05
C ALA A 170 -22.74 -17.40 -1.03
N ALA A 171 -23.66 -18.30 -1.39
CA ALA A 171 -23.40 -19.35 -2.38
C ALA A 171 -23.31 -18.81 -3.81
N ASN A 172 -23.99 -17.70 -4.11
CA ASN A 172 -24.11 -17.13 -5.45
C ASN A 172 -23.89 -15.62 -5.44
N ALA A 173 -22.98 -15.13 -6.31
CA ALA A 173 -22.78 -13.70 -6.53
C ALA A 173 -24.01 -12.99 -7.10
N SER A 174 -24.93 -13.74 -7.71
CA SER A 174 -26.21 -13.25 -8.28
C SER A 174 -27.09 -12.49 -7.26
N GLU A 175 -26.99 -12.83 -5.98
CA GLU A 175 -27.77 -12.22 -4.90
C GLU A 175 -27.27 -10.81 -4.53
N ILE A 176 -26.04 -10.45 -4.91
CA ILE A 176 -25.40 -9.17 -4.57
C ILE A 176 -25.65 -8.09 -5.63
N PHE A 177 -25.93 -8.45 -6.88
CA PHE A 177 -26.15 -7.48 -7.97
C PHE A 177 -27.27 -6.46 -7.71
N PRO A 178 -28.43 -6.84 -7.12
CA PRO A 178 -29.47 -5.88 -6.77
C PRO A 178 -29.04 -4.85 -5.73
N GLU A 179 -28.19 -5.23 -4.78
CA GLU A 179 -27.64 -4.33 -3.74
C GLU A 179 -26.61 -3.36 -4.31
N LEU A 180 -25.85 -3.80 -5.32
CA LEU A 180 -24.94 -2.95 -6.09
C LEU A 180 -25.67 -2.03 -7.08
N GLY A 181 -26.99 -2.16 -7.24
CA GLY A 181 -27.78 -1.41 -8.21
C GLY A 181 -27.46 -1.76 -9.67
N CYS A 182 -26.82 -2.91 -9.90
CA CYS A 182 -26.34 -3.37 -11.20
C CYS A 182 -27.28 -4.42 -11.81
N SER A 183 -27.55 -4.33 -13.12
CA SER A 183 -28.24 -5.39 -13.88
C SER A 183 -27.24 -6.24 -14.68
N GLN A 184 -27.48 -7.55 -14.80
CA GLN A 184 -26.53 -8.53 -15.35
C GLN A 184 -26.23 -8.36 -16.86
N THR A 185 -26.85 -7.38 -17.52
CA THR A 185 -26.86 -7.24 -18.98
C THR A 185 -25.88 -6.20 -19.53
N GLN A 186 -25.16 -5.44 -18.69
CA GLN A 186 -24.16 -4.45 -19.14
C GLN A 186 -22.86 -4.58 -18.34
N ARG A 187 -21.71 -4.26 -18.96
CA ARG A 187 -20.42 -4.12 -18.26
C ARG A 187 -20.44 -2.85 -17.42
N CYS A 188 -21.04 -2.93 -16.24
CA CYS A 188 -21.07 -1.87 -15.24
C CYS A 188 -19.84 -1.92 -14.34
N MET A 189 -19.40 -0.74 -13.90
CA MET A 189 -18.26 -0.56 -13.00
C MET A 189 -18.73 0.19 -11.75
N VAL A 190 -18.32 -0.27 -10.58
CA VAL A 190 -18.65 0.33 -9.28
C VAL A 190 -17.38 0.80 -8.60
N LYS A 191 -17.50 1.81 -7.73
CA LYS A 191 -16.35 2.27 -6.94
C LYS A 191 -15.82 1.14 -6.06
N SER A 192 -14.50 0.99 -6.01
CA SER A 192 -13.82 0.03 -5.15
C SER A 192 -14.16 0.25 -3.67
N SER A 193 -14.46 1.49 -3.27
CA SER A 193 -14.92 1.84 -1.92
C SER A 193 -16.26 1.20 -1.51
N ILE A 194 -17.17 0.91 -2.47
CA ILE A 194 -18.51 0.36 -2.18
C ILE A 194 -18.43 -1.09 -1.68
N VAL A 195 -17.38 -1.83 -2.06
CA VAL A 195 -17.17 -3.23 -1.63
C VAL A 195 -17.05 -3.32 -0.11
N PHE A 196 -16.39 -2.34 0.53
CA PHE A 196 -16.18 -2.31 1.98
C PHE A 196 -17.37 -1.75 2.76
N GLU A 197 -18.25 -0.99 2.11
CA GLU A 197 -19.49 -0.48 2.73
C GLU A 197 -20.61 -1.52 2.71
N LEU A 198 -20.56 -2.45 1.75
CA LEU A 198 -21.55 -3.52 1.56
C LEU A 198 -21.05 -4.90 2.01
N SER A 199 -19.85 -5.03 2.53
CA SER A 199 -19.35 -6.29 3.12
C SER A 199 -19.82 -6.46 4.56
#